data_AF-A0A7C5XUN6-F1
#
_entry.id   AF-A0A7C5XUN6-F1
#
_cell.length_a   1.000
_cell.length_b   1.000
_cell.length_c   1.000
_cell.angle_alpha   90.00
_cell.angle_beta   90.00
_cell.angle_gamma   90.00
#
_symmetry.space_group_name_H-M   'P 1'
#
loop_
_entity.id
_entity.type
_entity.pdbx_description
1 polymer ?
#
loop_
_entity_poly.entity_id
_entity_poly.type
_entity_poly.pdbx_seq_one_letter_code
_entity_poly.pdbx_strand_id
1 'polypeptide(L)'
;MTGRTRLAAAAVDLGVVAALALPLWALWRQTGDPLAYLAADMLPGQGTYVASKGAGLVLIVLLWLQAVSAGLRGTPPGRVLAAALGPHDRNGLLVAALALGHPLLFVAAVSLRSGELVLAPLLPRLTDYYHAMLTLGLTAAVAILVAAGAGLRRRRHHTRLAVLLHRLAPAAFAAAWLHGWTIGSETRTPPFRELYVLLALSAAVVWAWRLARSIRG
;
A
#
# COMPACT_ATOMS: atom_id res chain seq x y z
N MET A 1 -6.23 -29.91 9.41
CA MET A 1 -5.07 -29.07 9.79
C MET A 1 -4.45 -29.64 11.05
N THR A 2 -3.14 -29.91 11.04
CA THR A 2 -2.42 -30.38 12.23
C THR A 2 -2.19 -29.23 13.22
N GLY A 3 -1.91 -29.52 14.49
CA GLY A 3 -1.63 -28.48 15.50
C GLY A 3 -0.53 -27.48 15.07
N ARG A 4 0.53 -27.98 14.43
CA ARG A 4 1.63 -27.14 13.88
C ARG A 4 1.14 -26.13 12.83
N THR A 5 0.21 -26.51 11.97
CA THR A 5 -0.35 -25.59 10.96
C THR A 5 -1.21 -24.48 11.56
N ARG A 6 -1.87 -24.73 12.70
CA ARG A 6 -2.64 -23.70 13.41
C ARG A 6 -1.73 -22.67 14.10
N LEU A 7 -0.65 -23.13 14.73
CA LEU A 7 0.33 -22.24 15.35
C LEU A 7 1.03 -21.35 14.31
N ALA A 8 1.41 -21.91 13.16
CA ALA A 8 2.00 -21.13 12.08
C ALA A 8 1.02 -20.09 11.52
N ALA A 9 -0.26 -20.44 11.34
CA ALA A 9 -1.28 -19.49 10.91
C ALA A 9 -1.47 -18.34 11.92
N ALA A 10 -1.61 -18.66 13.21
CA ALA A 10 -1.75 -17.65 14.27
C ALA A 10 -0.54 -16.71 14.34
N ALA A 11 0.68 -17.23 14.16
CA ALA A 11 1.89 -16.40 14.12
C ALA A 11 1.90 -15.45 12.90
N VAL A 12 1.42 -15.91 11.74
CA VAL A 12 1.28 -15.07 10.55
C VAL A 12 0.18 -14.03 10.74
N ASP A 13 -0.97 -14.39 11.31
CA ASP A 13 -2.05 -13.46 11.63
C ASP A 13 -1.54 -12.35 12.56
N LEU A 14 -0.83 -12.71 13.62
CA LEU A 14 -0.21 -11.75 14.53
C LEU A 14 0.81 -10.87 13.80
N GLY A 15 1.63 -11.44 12.91
CA GLY A 15 2.57 -10.70 12.09
C GLY A 15 1.89 -9.70 11.14
N VAL A 16 0.77 -10.08 10.52
CA VAL A 16 -0.03 -9.20 9.65
C VAL A 16 -0.66 -8.08 10.46
N VAL A 17 -1.26 -8.39 11.62
CA VAL A 17 -1.82 -7.39 12.53
C VAL A 17 -0.73 -6.43 13.00
N ALA A 18 0.43 -6.93 13.40
CA ALA A 18 1.56 -6.10 13.81
C ALA A 18 2.06 -5.21 12.66
N ALA A 19 2.18 -5.75 11.45
CA ALA A 19 2.60 -4.98 10.28
C ALA A 19 1.63 -3.83 9.93
N LEU A 20 0.32 -4.02 10.15
CA LEU A 20 -0.70 -3.00 9.95
C LEU A 20 -0.78 -2.00 11.11
N ALA A 21 -0.66 -2.49 12.35
CA ALA A 21 -0.77 -1.67 13.55
C ALA A 21 0.47 -0.80 13.78
N LEU A 22 1.67 -1.29 13.48
CA LEU A 22 2.93 -0.58 13.70
C LEU A 22 2.98 0.81 13.03
N PRO A 23 2.69 0.98 11.72
CA PRO A 23 2.73 2.29 11.11
C PRO A 23 1.63 3.22 11.63
N LEU A 24 0.46 2.69 12.01
CA LEU A 24 -0.61 3.49 12.61
C LEU A 24 -0.25 3.95 14.02
N TRP A 25 0.35 3.08 14.82
CA TRP A 25 0.89 3.41 16.13
C TRP A 25 2.02 4.44 16.03
N ALA A 26 2.93 4.27 15.06
CA ALA A 26 4.02 5.23 14.84
C ALA A 26 3.48 6.60 14.39
N LEU A 27 2.44 6.62 13.55
CA LEU A 27 1.74 7.85 13.17
C LEU A 27 1.12 8.51 14.40
N TRP A 28 0.39 7.74 15.22
CA TRP A 28 -0.18 8.21 16.49
C TRP A 28 0.89 8.84 17.38
N ARG A 29 2.04 8.16 17.57
CA ARG A 29 3.15 8.66 18.39
C ARG A 29 3.74 9.97 17.85
N GLN A 30 3.78 10.14 16.54
CA GLN A 30 4.29 11.37 15.90
C GLN A 30 3.29 12.51 16.00
N THR A 31 2.00 12.22 15.90
CA THR A 31 0.94 13.23 15.85
C THR A 31 0.39 13.58 17.24
N GLY A 32 0.69 12.81 18.29
CA GLY A 32 0.11 13.01 19.61
C GLY A 32 -1.30 12.45 19.69
N ASP A 33 -2.23 13.16 20.34
CA ASP A 33 -3.65 12.77 20.38
C ASP A 33 -4.33 13.04 19.03
N PRO A 34 -4.73 12.02 18.26
CA PRO A 34 -5.36 12.24 16.96
C PRO A 34 -6.74 12.86 17.04
N LEU A 35 -7.43 12.72 18.18
CA LEU A 35 -8.72 13.38 18.40
C LEU A 35 -8.56 14.89 18.52
N ALA A 36 -7.40 15.36 18.95
CA ALA A 36 -7.08 16.79 18.96
C ALA A 36 -7.14 17.38 17.54
N TYR A 37 -6.85 16.62 16.47
CA TYR A 37 -6.98 17.12 15.09
C TYR A 37 -8.41 17.24 14.57
N LEU A 38 -9.39 16.78 15.36
CA LEU A 38 -10.82 17.02 15.11
C LEU A 38 -11.34 18.21 15.91
N ALA A 39 -10.52 18.81 16.78
CA ALA A 39 -10.90 19.97 17.57
C ALA A 39 -11.03 21.23 16.68
N ALA A 40 -11.94 22.11 17.07
CA ALA A 40 -12.31 23.30 16.29
C ALA A 40 -11.20 24.38 16.21
N ASP A 41 -10.22 24.32 17.12
CA ASP A 41 -9.07 25.22 17.19
C ASP A 41 -7.93 24.81 16.24
N MET A 42 -8.02 23.63 15.60
CA MET A 42 -7.03 23.18 14.63
C MET A 42 -7.24 23.80 13.24
N LEU A 43 -6.16 23.81 12.45
CA LEU A 43 -6.23 24.19 11.05
C LEU A 43 -7.29 23.35 10.30
N PRO A 44 -8.21 23.99 9.54
CA PRO A 44 -9.18 23.25 8.74
C PRO A 44 -8.52 22.19 7.85
N GLY A 45 -9.16 21.01 7.77
CA GLY A 45 -8.66 19.88 6.98
C GLY A 45 -7.54 19.05 7.61
N GLN A 46 -7.02 19.42 8.79
CA GLN A 46 -5.92 18.69 9.44
C GLN A 46 -6.27 17.24 9.77
N GLY A 47 -7.47 16.95 10.30
CA GLY A 47 -7.93 15.57 10.51
C GLY A 47 -7.96 14.75 9.21
N THR A 48 -8.48 15.33 8.13
CA THR A 48 -8.49 14.73 6.79
C THR A 48 -7.08 14.46 6.26
N TYR A 49 -6.14 15.37 6.53
CA TYR A 49 -4.73 15.21 6.15
C TYR A 49 -4.07 14.04 6.90
N VAL A 50 -4.29 13.91 8.20
CA VAL A 50 -3.79 12.77 9.01
C VAL A 50 -4.43 11.46 8.54
N ALA A 51 -5.72 11.46 8.22
CA ALA A 51 -6.40 10.30 7.65
C ALA A 51 -5.80 9.89 6.29
N SER A 52 -5.48 10.86 5.42
CA SER A 52 -4.79 10.60 4.14
C SER A 52 -3.44 9.91 4.37
N LYS A 53 -2.63 10.39 5.33
CA LYS A 53 -1.35 9.76 5.70
C LYS A 53 -1.52 8.33 6.21
N GLY A 54 -2.48 8.11 7.11
CA GLY A 54 -2.83 6.78 7.62
C GLY A 54 -3.22 5.84 6.49
N ALA A 55 -4.04 6.30 5.54
CA ALA A 55 -4.44 5.53 4.36
C ALA A 55 -3.23 5.14 3.50
N GLY A 56 -2.29 6.05 3.26
CA GLY A 56 -1.05 5.78 2.51
C GLY A 56 -0.16 4.73 3.19
N LEU A 57 -0.03 4.80 4.52
CA LEU A 57 0.75 3.84 5.31
C LEU A 57 0.13 2.44 5.32
N VAL A 58 -1.20 2.33 5.49
CA VAL A 58 -1.90 1.04 5.41
C VAL A 58 -1.81 0.49 3.98
N LEU A 59 -1.97 1.34 2.97
CA LEU A 59 -1.87 0.97 1.56
C LEU A 59 -0.52 0.31 1.24
N ILE A 60 0.61 0.91 1.65
CA ILE A 60 1.93 0.36 1.32
C ILE A 60 2.17 -1.00 1.98
N VAL A 61 1.70 -1.21 3.22
CA VAL A 61 1.78 -2.52 3.90
C VAL A 61 0.92 -3.56 3.19
N LEU A 62 -0.31 -3.20 2.78
CA LEU A 62 -1.17 -4.13 2.04
C LEU A 62 -0.59 -4.48 0.66
N LEU A 63 0.00 -3.50 -0.06
CA LEU A 63 0.69 -3.77 -1.32
C LEU A 63 1.89 -4.71 -1.12
N TRP A 64 2.66 -4.52 -0.04
CA TRP A 64 3.75 -5.42 0.32
C TRP A 64 3.24 -6.85 0.59
N LEU A 65 2.18 -7.00 1.39
CA LEU A 65 1.56 -8.30 1.65
C LEU A 65 1.09 -8.98 0.36
N GLN A 66 0.51 -8.21 -0.56
CA GLN A 66 0.11 -8.71 -1.89
C GLN A 66 1.32 -9.17 -2.71
N ALA A 67 2.42 -8.40 -2.71
CA ALA A 67 3.65 -8.74 -3.43
C ALA A 67 4.32 -10.01 -2.87
N VAL A 68 4.45 -10.13 -1.54
CA VAL A 68 5.02 -11.29 -0.87
C VAL A 68 4.15 -12.52 -1.06
N SER A 69 2.83 -12.40 -0.87
CA SER A 69 1.88 -13.50 -1.06
C SER A 69 1.89 -14.01 -2.51
N ALA A 70 1.91 -13.10 -3.48
CA ALA A 70 2.07 -13.46 -4.88
C ALA A 70 3.39 -14.23 -5.08
N GLY A 71 4.52 -13.69 -4.63
CA GLY A 71 5.85 -14.28 -4.80
C GLY A 71 6.01 -15.67 -4.16
N LEU A 72 5.36 -15.91 -3.02
CA LEU A 72 5.35 -17.21 -2.33
C LEU A 72 4.27 -18.18 -2.84
N ARG A 73 3.50 -17.84 -3.86
CA ARG A 73 2.40 -18.68 -4.35
C ARG A 73 2.88 -20.10 -4.72
N GLY A 74 2.18 -21.11 -4.23
CA GLY A 74 2.47 -22.54 -4.48
C GLY A 74 3.45 -23.17 -3.50
N THR A 75 3.90 -22.42 -2.49
CA THR A 75 4.90 -22.86 -1.51
C THR A 75 4.24 -23.14 -0.16
N PRO A 76 4.87 -23.90 0.77
CA PRO A 76 4.30 -24.07 2.11
C PRO A 76 4.09 -22.73 2.86
N PRO A 77 5.08 -21.80 2.93
CA PRO A 77 4.85 -20.49 3.55
C PRO A 77 3.74 -19.68 2.86
N GLY A 78 3.68 -19.70 1.52
CA GLY A 78 2.64 -18.99 0.78
C GLY A 78 1.23 -19.52 1.04
N ARG A 79 1.06 -20.80 1.33
CA ARG A 79 -0.24 -21.38 1.72
C ARG A 79 -0.69 -20.90 3.10
N VAL A 80 0.22 -20.81 4.06
CA VAL A 80 -0.07 -20.27 5.41
C VAL A 80 -0.45 -18.79 5.29
N LEU A 81 0.34 -18.02 4.55
CA LEU A 81 0.07 -16.58 4.33
C LEU A 81 -1.25 -16.35 3.60
N ALA A 82 -1.57 -17.14 2.58
CA ALA A 82 -2.85 -17.03 1.88
C ALA A 82 -4.05 -17.38 2.77
N ALA A 83 -3.91 -18.33 3.70
CA ALA A 83 -4.96 -18.65 4.66
C ALA A 83 -5.20 -17.50 5.65
N ALA A 84 -4.12 -16.89 6.15
CA ALA A 84 -4.16 -15.74 7.06
C ALA A 84 -4.77 -14.49 6.41
N LEU A 85 -4.32 -14.15 5.20
CA LEU A 85 -4.80 -12.97 4.47
C LEU A 85 -6.21 -13.13 3.89
N GLY A 86 -6.71 -14.36 3.81
CA GLY A 86 -7.99 -14.64 3.15
C GLY A 86 -7.96 -14.42 1.63
N PRO A 87 -9.14 -14.20 1.00
CA PRO A 87 -9.23 -14.07 -0.44
C PRO A 87 -8.44 -12.88 -1.00
N HIS A 88 -7.52 -13.17 -1.93
CA HIS A 88 -6.65 -12.17 -2.58
C HIS A 88 -7.42 -10.99 -3.20
N ASP A 89 -8.62 -11.24 -3.74
CA ASP A 89 -9.48 -10.23 -4.36
C ASP A 89 -10.09 -9.25 -3.35
N ARG A 90 -10.49 -9.70 -2.15
CA ARG A 90 -10.94 -8.80 -1.08
C ARG A 90 -9.83 -7.83 -0.68
N ASN A 91 -8.62 -8.33 -0.50
CA ASN A 91 -7.45 -7.49 -0.20
C ASN A 91 -7.10 -6.58 -1.40
N GLY A 92 -7.30 -7.04 -2.63
CA GLY A 92 -7.09 -6.23 -3.83
C GLY A 92 -8.09 -5.08 -3.93
N LEU A 93 -9.35 -5.30 -3.55
CA LEU A 93 -10.38 -4.26 -3.46
C LEU A 93 -10.06 -3.25 -2.37
N LEU A 94 -9.60 -3.69 -1.19
CA LEU A 94 -9.17 -2.79 -0.12
C LEU A 94 -7.98 -1.92 -0.55
N VAL A 95 -6.98 -2.51 -1.22
CA VAL A 95 -5.85 -1.79 -1.81
C VAL A 95 -6.34 -0.77 -2.84
N ALA A 96 -7.27 -1.13 -3.72
CA ALA A 96 -7.85 -0.21 -4.70
C ALA A 96 -8.60 0.95 -4.03
N ALA A 97 -9.41 0.65 -3.01
CA ALA A 97 -10.14 1.65 -2.23
C ALA A 97 -9.20 2.64 -1.53
N LEU A 98 -8.11 2.16 -0.92
CA LEU A 98 -7.10 3.02 -0.28
C LEU A 98 -6.27 3.80 -1.30
N ALA A 99 -5.91 3.20 -2.45
CA ALA A 99 -5.19 3.87 -3.52
C ALA A 99 -5.99 5.02 -4.14
N LEU A 100 -7.32 4.88 -4.22
CA LEU A 100 -8.21 5.95 -4.63
C LEU A 100 -8.48 6.95 -3.49
N GLY A 101 -8.75 6.45 -2.28
CA GLY A 101 -9.09 7.28 -1.13
C GLY A 101 -7.95 8.18 -0.67
N HIS A 102 -6.71 7.70 -0.70
CA HIS A 102 -5.53 8.46 -0.28
C HIS A 102 -5.36 9.83 -0.98
N PRO A 103 -5.29 9.92 -2.32
CA PRO A 103 -5.17 11.20 -3.02
C PRO A 103 -6.44 12.06 -2.89
N LEU A 104 -7.63 11.45 -2.81
CA LEU A 104 -8.88 12.19 -2.60
C LEU A 104 -8.93 12.85 -1.21
N LEU A 105 -8.52 12.12 -0.17
CA LEU A 105 -8.38 12.67 1.19
C LEU A 105 -7.34 13.79 1.23
N PHE A 106 -6.22 13.64 0.51
CA PHE A 106 -5.21 14.70 0.43
C PHE A 106 -5.77 15.98 -0.20
N VAL A 107 -6.44 15.86 -1.34
CA VAL A 107 -7.09 16.99 -2.04
C VAL A 107 -8.17 17.63 -1.18
N ALA A 108 -9.00 16.83 -0.52
CA ALA A 108 -10.02 17.33 0.40
C ALA A 108 -9.39 18.10 1.56
N ALA A 109 -8.31 17.59 2.15
CA ALA A 109 -7.61 18.26 3.23
C ALA A 109 -7.01 19.62 2.82
N VAL A 110 -6.36 19.68 1.66
CA VAL A 110 -5.78 20.93 1.13
C VAL A 110 -6.90 21.93 0.78
N SER A 111 -8.00 21.46 0.19
CA SER A 111 -9.12 22.32 -0.19
C SER A 111 -9.81 22.92 1.04
N LEU A 112 -10.00 22.13 2.10
CA LEU A 112 -10.52 22.62 3.38
C LEU A 112 -9.60 23.68 3.99
N ARG A 113 -8.28 23.50 3.89
CA ARG A 113 -7.30 24.45 4.42
C ARG A 113 -7.26 25.77 3.64
N SER A 114 -7.39 25.74 2.32
CA SER A 114 -7.34 26.95 1.48
C SER A 114 -8.68 27.67 1.37
N GLY A 115 -9.80 27.00 1.67
CA GLY A 115 -11.14 27.52 1.43
C GLY A 115 -11.58 27.45 -0.04
N GLU A 116 -10.81 26.78 -0.90
CA GLU A 116 -11.05 26.66 -2.34
C GLU A 116 -10.87 25.21 -2.81
N LEU A 117 -11.50 24.83 -3.91
CA LEU A 117 -11.34 23.48 -4.49
C LEU A 117 -9.98 23.34 -5.19
N VAL A 118 -9.05 22.56 -4.62
CA VAL A 118 -7.68 22.40 -5.12
C VAL A 118 -7.49 21.06 -5.86
N LEU A 119 -7.83 21.01 -7.14
CA LEU A 119 -7.67 19.81 -7.98
C LEU A 119 -6.28 19.63 -8.59
N ALA A 120 -5.42 20.65 -8.52
CA ALA A 120 -4.10 20.64 -9.16
C ALA A 120 -3.24 19.41 -8.80
N PRO A 121 -3.24 18.87 -7.56
CA PRO A 121 -2.50 17.66 -7.22
C PRO A 121 -2.94 16.37 -7.95
N LEU A 122 -4.13 16.35 -8.56
CA LEU A 122 -4.63 15.20 -9.34
C LEU A 122 -4.24 15.27 -10.81
N LEU A 123 -3.53 16.32 -11.24
CA LEU A 123 -3.08 16.48 -12.60
C LEU A 123 -1.58 16.16 -12.69
N PRO A 124 -1.13 15.37 -13.68
CA PRO A 124 0.28 15.08 -13.85
C PRO A 124 1.05 16.36 -14.17
N ARG A 125 2.11 16.63 -13.41
CA ARG A 125 3.00 17.79 -13.55
C ARG A 125 4.43 17.36 -13.21
N LEU A 126 5.38 17.72 -14.08
CA LEU A 126 6.80 17.35 -13.95
C LEU A 126 7.70 18.60 -13.81
N THR A 127 7.16 19.71 -13.33
CA THR A 127 7.84 21.01 -13.28
C THR A 127 8.92 21.10 -12.21
N ASP A 128 8.78 20.34 -11.13
CA ASP A 128 9.75 20.27 -10.04
C ASP A 128 9.66 18.91 -9.33
N TYR A 129 10.58 18.68 -8.39
CA TYR A 129 10.68 17.44 -7.64
C TYR A 129 9.37 17.05 -6.93
N TYR A 130 8.71 18.00 -6.27
CA TYR A 130 7.50 17.74 -5.50
C TYR A 130 6.36 17.29 -6.42
N HIS A 131 6.11 18.02 -7.51
CA HIS A 131 5.08 17.67 -8.49
C HIS A 131 5.39 16.38 -9.25
N ALA A 132 6.67 16.12 -9.56
CA ALA A 132 7.10 14.86 -10.17
C ALA A 132 6.78 13.66 -9.25
N MET A 133 7.02 13.79 -7.94
CA MET A 133 6.69 12.75 -6.97
C MET A 133 5.18 12.59 -6.76
N LEU A 134 4.39 13.67 -6.80
CA LEU A 134 2.92 13.57 -6.83
C LEU A 134 2.44 12.81 -8.07
N THR A 135 3.01 13.11 -9.24
CA THR A 135 2.71 12.42 -10.49
C THR A 135 3.07 10.94 -10.42
N LEU A 136 4.20 10.59 -9.79
CA LEU A 136 4.57 9.19 -9.53
C LEU A 136 3.53 8.48 -8.65
N GLY A 137 3.06 9.13 -7.59
CA GLY A 137 2.01 8.60 -6.71
C GLY A 137 0.69 8.37 -7.44
N LEU A 138 0.26 9.35 -8.25
CA LEU A 138 -0.94 9.23 -9.09
C LEU A 138 -0.79 8.10 -10.12
N THR A 139 0.37 7.99 -10.76
CA THR A 139 0.68 6.90 -11.70
C THR A 139 0.60 5.54 -11.02
N ALA A 140 1.16 5.42 -9.82
CA ALA A 140 1.06 4.20 -9.01
C ALA A 140 -0.40 3.87 -8.66
N ALA A 141 -1.19 4.87 -8.24
CA ALA A 141 -2.61 4.68 -7.93
C ALA A 141 -3.39 4.18 -9.15
N VAL A 142 -3.22 4.80 -10.32
CA VAL A 142 -3.85 4.35 -11.57
C VAL A 142 -3.43 2.92 -11.93
N ALA A 143 -2.13 2.59 -11.84
CA ALA A 143 -1.64 1.25 -12.12
C ALA A 143 -2.22 0.20 -11.14
N ILE A 144 -2.39 0.54 -9.87
CA ILE A 144 -3.06 -0.30 -8.87
C ILE A 144 -4.52 -0.55 -9.27
N LEU A 145 -5.27 0.49 -9.63
CA LEU A 145 -6.68 0.36 -10.04
C LEU A 145 -6.82 -0.51 -11.28
N VAL A 146 -5.96 -0.30 -12.28
CA VAL A 146 -5.90 -1.14 -13.50
C VAL A 146 -5.58 -2.59 -13.16
N ALA A 147 -4.57 -2.84 -12.32
CA ALA A 147 -4.17 -4.19 -11.92
C ALA A 147 -5.26 -4.90 -11.10
N ALA A 148 -5.98 -4.19 -10.23
CA ALA A 148 -7.11 -4.70 -9.46
C ALA A 148 -8.29 -5.06 -10.37
N GLY A 149 -8.70 -4.14 -11.26
CA GLY A 149 -9.76 -4.39 -12.24
C GLY A 149 -9.42 -5.56 -13.18
N ALA A 150 -8.18 -5.63 -13.65
CA ALA A 150 -7.69 -6.75 -14.45
C ALA A 150 -7.70 -8.07 -13.65
N GLY A 151 -7.37 -8.03 -12.35
CA GLY A 151 -7.47 -9.17 -11.44
C GLY A 151 -8.90 -9.72 -11.33
N LEU A 152 -9.88 -8.83 -11.16
CA LEU A 152 -11.31 -9.19 -11.12
C LEU A 152 -11.78 -9.78 -12.45
N ARG A 153 -11.45 -9.13 -13.58
CA ARG A 153 -11.81 -9.61 -14.92
C ARG A 153 -11.17 -10.96 -15.23
N ARG A 154 -9.92 -11.18 -14.81
CA ARG A 154 -9.21 -12.45 -15.01
C ARG A 154 -9.97 -13.62 -14.39
N ARG A 155 -10.60 -13.43 -13.21
CA ARG A 155 -11.41 -14.47 -12.56
C ARG A 155 -12.60 -14.94 -13.40
N ARG A 156 -13.15 -14.06 -14.25
CA ARG A 156 -14.33 -14.36 -15.08
C ARG A 156 -13.96 -14.87 -16.48
N HIS A 157 -12.98 -14.26 -17.14
CA HIS A 157 -12.75 -14.47 -18.57
C HIS A 157 -11.32 -14.87 -18.97
N HIS A 158 -10.35 -14.86 -18.04
CA HIS A 158 -8.95 -15.28 -18.28
C HIS A 158 -8.25 -14.72 -19.56
N THR A 159 -8.67 -13.55 -20.06
CA THR A 159 -8.10 -12.97 -21.29
C THR A 159 -6.61 -12.62 -21.14
N ARG A 160 -5.83 -12.74 -22.22
CA ARG A 160 -4.39 -12.37 -22.25
C ARG A 160 -4.14 -10.94 -21.77
N LEU A 161 -4.99 -9.98 -22.17
CA LEU A 161 -4.89 -8.59 -21.73
C LEU A 161 -5.05 -8.45 -20.21
N ALA A 162 -6.04 -9.10 -19.60
CA ALA A 162 -6.22 -9.07 -18.15
C ALA A 162 -5.03 -9.67 -17.38
N VAL A 163 -4.38 -10.70 -17.95
CA VAL A 163 -3.14 -11.25 -17.37
C VAL A 163 -2.00 -10.23 -17.47
N LEU A 164 -1.81 -9.61 -18.63
CA LEU A 164 -0.76 -8.60 -18.85
C LEU A 164 -0.93 -7.39 -17.93
N LEU A 165 -2.14 -6.82 -17.87
CA LEU A 165 -2.44 -5.65 -17.04
C LEU A 165 -2.27 -5.96 -15.55
N HIS A 166 -2.66 -7.16 -15.09
CA HIS A 166 -2.43 -7.52 -13.69
C HIS A 166 -0.94 -7.71 -13.36
N ARG A 167 -0.09 -8.03 -14.34
CA ARG A 167 1.37 -8.08 -14.16
C ARG A 167 2.00 -6.70 -13.94
N LEU A 168 1.25 -5.61 -14.06
CA LEU A 168 1.72 -4.28 -13.66
C LEU A 168 1.83 -4.12 -12.13
N ALA A 169 1.21 -5.00 -11.33
CA ALA A 169 1.17 -4.86 -9.87
C ALA A 169 2.55 -4.71 -9.19
N PRO A 170 3.62 -5.45 -9.56
CA PRO A 170 4.94 -5.24 -8.97
C PRO A 170 5.54 -3.87 -9.30
N ALA A 171 5.35 -3.37 -10.53
CA ALA A 171 5.80 -2.03 -10.91
C ALA A 171 5.01 -0.94 -10.15
N ALA A 172 3.70 -1.15 -9.97
CA ALA A 172 2.85 -0.26 -9.19
C ALA A 172 3.27 -0.22 -7.70
N PHE A 173 3.65 -1.37 -7.13
CA PHE A 173 4.23 -1.45 -5.78
C PHE A 173 5.55 -0.68 -5.69
N ALA A 174 6.48 -0.87 -6.63
CA ALA A 174 7.75 -0.15 -6.63
C ALA A 174 7.56 1.36 -6.73
N ALA A 175 6.63 1.82 -7.59
CA ALA A 175 6.30 3.24 -7.73
C ALA A 175 5.65 3.80 -6.45
N ALA A 176 4.71 3.09 -5.84
CA ALA A 176 4.07 3.49 -4.58
C ALA A 176 5.08 3.54 -3.42
N TRP A 177 5.99 2.56 -3.34
CA TRP A 177 7.07 2.54 -2.36
C TRP A 177 8.01 3.73 -2.54
N LEU A 178 8.44 3.99 -3.78
CA LEU A 178 9.35 5.10 -4.08
C LEU A 178 8.68 6.45 -3.75
N HIS A 179 7.42 6.64 -4.14
CA HIS A 179 6.63 7.81 -3.79
C HIS A 179 6.55 8.01 -2.27
N GLY A 180 6.17 6.98 -1.51
CA GLY A 180 6.09 7.06 -0.05
C GLY A 180 7.44 7.34 0.60
N TRP A 181 8.52 6.77 0.05
CA TRP A 181 9.88 6.98 0.52
C TRP A 181 10.36 8.42 0.32
N THR A 182 10.08 9.01 -0.84
CA THR A 182 10.62 10.31 -1.25
C THR A 182 9.90 11.50 -0.63
N ILE A 183 8.56 11.47 -0.58
CA ILE A 183 7.77 12.61 -0.07
C ILE A 183 7.10 12.36 1.28
N GLY A 184 7.14 11.13 1.79
CA GLY A 184 6.65 10.83 3.12
C GLY A 184 7.48 11.58 4.17
N SER A 185 6.84 12.47 4.92
CA SER A 185 7.50 13.12 6.06
C SER A 185 7.86 12.11 7.16
N GLU A 186 7.12 11.01 7.23
CA GLU A 186 7.21 9.92 8.20
C GLU A 186 8.53 9.16 8.04
N THR A 187 8.96 8.92 6.78
CA THR A 187 10.18 8.15 6.44
C THR A 187 11.48 8.84 6.86
N ARG A 188 11.39 10.10 7.31
CA ARG A 188 12.50 10.84 7.92
C ARG A 188 12.81 10.39 9.35
N THR A 189 11.89 9.67 9.98
CA THR A 189 12.09 9.11 11.32
C THR A 189 12.56 7.65 11.23
N PRO A 190 13.42 7.17 12.15
CA PRO A 190 13.97 5.81 12.08
C PRO A 190 12.93 4.68 11.97
N PRO A 191 11.82 4.65 12.75
CA PRO A 191 10.87 3.54 12.69
C PRO A 191 10.24 3.34 11.31
N PHE A 192 9.81 4.42 10.66
CA PHE A 192 9.22 4.35 9.33
C PHE A 192 10.27 4.07 8.25
N ARG A 193 11.47 4.62 8.39
CA ARG A 193 12.58 4.35 7.48
C ARG A 193 12.93 2.85 7.47
N GLU A 194 13.08 2.26 8.64
CA GLU A 194 13.38 0.83 8.83
C GLU A 194 12.25 -0.04 8.30
N LEU A 195 10.99 0.34 8.56
CA LEU A 195 9.82 -0.33 7.98
C LEU A 195 9.89 -0.35 6.45
N TYR A 196 10.08 0.80 5.80
CA TYR A 196 10.14 0.87 4.33
C TYR A 196 11.27 0.02 3.74
N VAL A 197 12.45 0.03 4.36
CA VAL A 197 13.58 -0.82 3.96
C VAL A 197 13.22 -2.30 4.10
N LEU A 198 12.62 -2.70 5.22
CA LEU A 198 12.18 -4.07 5.45
C LEU A 198 11.15 -4.52 4.40
N LEU A 199 10.15 -3.70 4.09
CA LEU A 199 9.14 -4.00 3.08
C LEU A 199 9.78 -4.21 1.70
N ALA A 200 10.68 -3.32 1.29
CA ALA A 200 11.37 -3.41 0.00
C ALA A 200 12.27 -4.65 -0.08
N LEU A 201 13.15 -4.86 0.90
CA LEU A 201 14.11 -5.95 0.90
C LEU A 201 13.43 -7.31 0.95
N SER A 202 12.42 -7.48 1.81
CA SER A 202 11.70 -8.76 1.91
C SER A 202 10.93 -9.08 0.64
N ALA A 203 10.27 -8.10 0.01
CA ALA A 203 9.64 -8.30 -1.29
C ALA A 203 10.68 -8.65 -2.38
N ALA A 204 11.80 -7.94 -2.44
CA ALA A 204 12.86 -8.19 -3.41
C ALA A 204 13.45 -9.61 -3.27
N VAL A 205 13.74 -10.05 -2.04
CA VAL A 205 14.24 -11.42 -1.77
C VAL A 205 13.25 -12.48 -2.23
N VAL A 206 11.97 -12.32 -1.90
CA VAL A 206 10.92 -13.28 -2.30
C VAL A 206 10.79 -13.36 -3.82
N TRP A 207 10.83 -12.22 -4.52
CA TRP A 207 10.73 -12.18 -5.97
C TRP A 207 11.98 -12.72 -6.67
N ALA A 208 13.18 -12.39 -6.18
CA ALA A 208 14.43 -12.93 -6.69
C ALA A 208 14.47 -14.46 -6.56
N TRP A 209 14.06 -14.98 -5.39
CA TRP A 209 13.92 -16.42 -5.17
C TRP A 209 12.93 -17.07 -6.14
N ARG A 210 11.77 -16.44 -6.37
CA ARG A 210 10.78 -16.96 -7.32
C ARG A 210 11.32 -17.01 -8.75
N LEU A 211 11.99 -15.96 -9.20
CA LEU A 211 12.59 -15.89 -10.54
C LEU A 211 13.66 -16.96 -10.73
N ALA A 212 14.53 -17.15 -9.73
CA ALA A 212 15.54 -18.20 -9.75
C ALA A 212 14.92 -19.60 -9.88
N ARG A 213 13.76 -19.84 -9.27
CA ARG A 213 13.02 -21.11 -9.42
C ARG A 213 12.38 -21.28 -10.81
N SER A 214 11.88 -20.22 -11.42
CA SER A 214 11.26 -20.31 -12.76
C SER A 214 12.25 -20.53 -13.90
N ILE A 215 13.55 -20.29 -13.68
CA ILE A 215 14.59 -20.56 -14.66
C ILE A 215 15.05 -22.03 -14.62
N ARG A 216 14.91 -22.68 -13.45
CA ARG A 216 15.40 -24.06 -13.21
C ARG A 216 14.41 -25.17 -13.54
N GLY A 217 13.16 -24.84 -13.85
CA GLY A 217 12.10 -25.81 -14.14
C GLY A 217 11.36 -25.40 -15.39
#